data_AF-A0A285ZNT1-F1
#
_entry.id   AF-A0A285ZNT1-F1
#
_cell.length_a   1.000
_cell.length_b   1.000
_cell.length_c   1.000
_cell.angle_alpha   90.00
_cell.angle_beta   90.00
_cell.angle_gamma   90.00
#
_symmetry.space_group_name_H-M   'P 1'
#
loop_
_entity.id
_entity.type
_entity.pdbx_description
1 polymer ?
#
loop_
_entity_poly.entity_id
_entity_poly.type
_entity_poly.pdbx_seq_one_letter_code
_entity_poly.pdbx_strand_id
1 'polypeptide(L)'
;MKFSTIISVLSIIALVGCASAPRQRSINEIPEYGNQPKSAEMLQADQEFLALTKGKEKESFDHMMAVGWSFFKRGDIGTAIKRFNQA
;
A
#
# COMPACT_ATOMS: atom_id res chain seq x y z
N MET A 1 -7.17 -46.11 14.46
CA MET A 1 -6.75 -45.24 13.33
C MET A 1 -5.33 -45.60 12.98
N LYS A 2 -5.03 -45.90 11.71
CA LYS A 2 -3.69 -46.34 11.29
C LYS A 2 -2.76 -45.12 11.29
N PHE A 3 -1.52 -45.26 11.79
CA PHE A 3 -0.51 -44.19 11.83
C PHE A 3 -0.34 -43.46 10.47
N SER A 4 -0.53 -44.19 9.37
CA SER A 4 -0.55 -43.64 8.01
C SER A 4 -1.61 -42.55 7.77
N THR A 5 -2.78 -42.64 8.40
CA THR A 5 -3.85 -41.63 8.27
C THR A 5 -3.50 -40.34 9.01
N ILE A 6 -2.74 -40.42 10.11
CA ILE A 6 -2.30 -39.26 10.89
C ILE A 6 -1.22 -38.49 10.12
N ILE A 7 -0.28 -39.19 9.48
CA ILE A 7 0.79 -38.58 8.68
C ILE A 7 0.20 -37.85 7.46
N SER A 8 -0.75 -38.45 6.75
CA SER A 8 -1.40 -37.79 5.60
C SER A 8 -2.18 -36.53 5.97
N VAL A 9 -2.83 -36.47 7.14
CA VAL A 9 -3.54 -35.26 7.59
C VAL A 9 -2.57 -34.15 7.99
N LEU A 10 -1.45 -34.47 8.65
CA LEU A 10 -0.43 -33.48 9.00
C LEU A 10 0.24 -32.85 7.76
N SER A 11 0.47 -33.64 6.70
CA SER A 11 1.07 -33.13 5.46
C SER A 11 0.17 -32.14 4.72
N ILE A 12 -1.16 -32.26 4.83
CA ILE A 12 -2.11 -31.34 4.19
C ILE A 12 -2.17 -29.99 4.95
N ILE A 13 -2.05 -30.01 6.28
CA ILE A 13 -2.09 -28.78 7.11
C ILE A 13 -0.83 -27.92 6.88
N ALA A 14 0.33 -28.53 6.63
CA ALA A 14 1.58 -27.82 6.39
C ALA A 14 1.60 -27.02 5.07
N LEU A 15 0.84 -27.43 4.04
CA LEU A 15 0.84 -26.78 2.72
C LEU A 15 -0.05 -25.53 2.64
N VAL A 16 -0.97 -25.33 3.59
CA VAL A 16 -1.88 -24.16 3.59
C VAL A 16 -1.25 -22.95 4.30
N GLY A 17 -0.18 -23.15 5.08
CA GLY A 17 0.42 -22.11 5.94
C GLY A 17 1.30 -21.05 5.26
N CYS A 18 1.61 -21.18 3.97
CA CYS A 18 2.59 -20.30 3.30
C CYS A 18 1.98 -19.15 2.48
N ALA A 19 0.64 -19.04 2.38
CA ALA A 19 0.00 -18.05 1.50
C ALA A 19 -0.20 -16.65 2.11
N SER A 20 0.20 -16.44 3.36
CA SER A 20 -0.12 -15.22 4.14
C SER A 20 1.11 -14.39 4.52
N ALA A 21 2.16 -14.39 3.70
CA ALA A 21 3.23 -13.41 3.86
C ALA A 21 2.66 -11.98 3.66
N PRO A 22 2.82 -11.05 4.61
CA PRO A 22 2.35 -9.68 4.44
C PRO A 22 3.04 -9.05 3.24
N ARG A 23 2.25 -8.42 2.35
CA ARG A 23 2.78 -7.62 1.25
C ARG A 23 3.74 -6.57 1.84
N GLN A 24 4.99 -6.56 1.37
CA GLN A 24 5.93 -5.50 1.70
C GLN A 24 5.37 -4.17 1.17
N ARG A 25 4.99 -3.29 2.09
CA ARG A 25 4.50 -1.95 1.78
C ARG A 25 5.66 -1.06 1.35
N SER A 26 5.44 -0.23 0.33
CA SER A 26 6.39 0.84 0.03
C SER A 26 6.37 1.88 1.16
N ILE A 27 7.46 2.64 1.36
CA ILE A 27 7.55 3.56 2.50
C ILE A 27 6.48 4.65 2.47
N ASN A 28 5.98 5.02 1.29
CA ASN A 28 4.86 5.95 1.11
C ASN A 28 3.47 5.35 1.39
N GLU A 29 3.40 4.10 1.87
CA GLU A 29 2.20 3.48 2.45
C GLU A 29 2.28 3.37 3.98
N ILE A 30 3.34 3.91 4.59
CA ILE A 30 3.62 3.88 6.02
C ILE A 30 3.50 5.31 6.58
N PRO A 31 2.86 5.52 7.75
CA PRO A 31 2.87 6.81 8.44
C PRO A 31 4.30 7.34 8.60
N GLU A 32 4.50 8.63 8.32
CA GLU A 32 5.81 9.30 8.44
C GLU A 32 6.96 8.57 7.73
N TYR A 33 6.66 7.83 6.64
CA TYR A 33 7.63 7.02 5.89
C TYR A 33 8.36 5.97 6.75
N GLY A 34 7.82 5.62 7.93
CA GLY A 34 8.48 4.76 8.91
C GLY A 34 9.72 5.40 9.54
N ASN A 35 9.75 6.73 9.66
CA ASN A 35 10.92 7.51 10.09
C ASN A 35 12.15 7.30 9.19
N GLN A 36 11.95 6.81 7.96
CA GLN A 36 13.02 6.66 6.98
C GLN A 36 13.17 7.96 6.18
N PRO A 37 14.41 8.36 5.85
CA PRO A 37 14.61 9.47 4.93
C PRO A 37 14.05 9.12 3.54
N LYS A 38 13.44 10.10 2.89
CA LYS A 38 13.05 9.99 1.47
C LYS A 38 14.30 9.90 0.60
N SER A 39 14.21 9.18 -0.51
CA SER A 39 15.25 9.21 -1.54
C SER A 39 15.25 10.55 -2.29
N ALA A 40 16.34 10.84 -3.00
CA ALA A 40 16.44 12.06 -3.82
C ALA A 40 15.35 12.11 -4.91
N GLU A 41 15.01 10.97 -5.50
CA GLU A 41 13.97 10.84 -6.52
C GLU A 41 12.58 11.12 -5.94
N MET A 42 12.31 10.67 -4.72
CA MET A 42 11.05 10.98 -4.03
C MET A 42 10.93 12.47 -3.71
N LEU A 43 12.00 13.08 -3.22
CA LEU A 43 12.02 14.52 -2.95
C LEU A 43 11.81 15.32 -4.25
N GLN A 44 12.42 14.90 -5.35
CA GLN A 44 12.23 15.53 -6.66
C GLN A 44 10.78 15.38 -7.15
N ALA A 45 10.20 14.18 -7.03
CA ALA A 45 8.80 13.95 -7.40
C ALA A 45 7.82 14.80 -6.56
N ASP A 46 8.11 15.00 -5.26
CA ASP A 46 7.32 15.89 -4.42
C ASP A 46 7.38 17.34 -4.93
N GLN A 47 8.57 17.82 -5.33
CA GLN A 47 8.72 19.18 -5.87
C GLN A 47 7.96 19.35 -7.19
N GLU A 48 8.02 18.37 -8.08
CA GLU A 48 7.28 18.37 -9.35
C GLU A 48 5.77 18.39 -9.10
N PHE A 49 5.28 17.59 -8.15
CA PHE A 49 3.88 17.59 -7.76
C PHE A 49 3.44 18.96 -7.22
N LEU A 50 4.19 19.53 -6.28
CA LEU A 50 3.88 20.85 -5.70
C LEU A 50 3.87 21.96 -6.75
N ALA A 51 4.77 21.90 -7.74
CA ALA A 51 4.80 22.84 -8.84
C ALA A 51 3.54 22.74 -9.72
N LEU A 52 3.04 21.52 -9.96
CA LEU A 52 1.82 21.29 -10.75
C LEU A 52 0.55 21.78 -10.03
N THR A 53 0.51 21.72 -8.70
CA THR A 53 -0.67 22.08 -7.91
C THR A 53 -0.72 23.55 -7.50
N LYS A 54 0.37 24.32 -7.73
CA LYS A 54 0.49 25.71 -7.30
C LYS A 54 -0.65 26.58 -7.86
N GLY A 55 -1.38 27.25 -6.98
CA GLY A 55 -2.55 28.07 -7.31
C GLY A 55 -3.84 27.27 -7.58
N LYS A 56 -3.80 25.94 -7.39
CA LYS A 56 -4.92 25.01 -7.55
C LYS A 56 -5.00 24.04 -6.37
N GLU A 57 -4.54 24.44 -5.20
CA GLU A 57 -4.35 23.57 -4.04
C GLU A 57 -5.68 22.90 -3.64
N LYS A 58 -6.76 23.68 -3.57
CA LYS A 58 -8.09 23.14 -3.24
C LYS A 58 -8.61 22.16 -4.31
N GLU A 59 -8.50 22.51 -5.58
CA GLU A 59 -8.93 21.63 -6.68
C GLU A 59 -8.13 20.33 -6.69
N SER A 60 -6.82 20.43 -6.46
CA SER A 60 -5.90 19.29 -6.43
C SER A 60 -6.18 18.38 -5.23
N PHE A 61 -6.46 18.96 -4.05
CA PHE A 61 -6.90 18.21 -2.87
C PHE A 61 -8.20 17.44 -3.15
N ASP A 62 -9.23 18.14 -3.63
CA ASP A 62 -10.54 17.54 -3.90
C ASP A 62 -10.41 16.41 -4.94
N HIS A 63 -9.58 16.61 -5.97
CA HIS A 63 -9.26 15.60 -6.98
C HIS A 63 -8.54 14.38 -6.38
N MET A 64 -7.47 14.58 -5.60
CA MET A 64 -6.70 13.46 -5.02
C MET A 64 -7.53 12.66 -4.03
N MET A 65 -8.39 13.32 -3.24
CA MET A 65 -9.36 12.64 -2.37
C MET A 65 -10.34 11.79 -3.18
N ALA A 66 -10.92 12.33 -4.25
CA ALA A 66 -11.84 11.58 -5.12
C ALA A 66 -11.17 10.35 -5.75
N VAL A 67 -9.94 10.49 -6.24
CA VAL A 67 -9.14 9.39 -6.79
C VAL A 67 -8.80 8.35 -5.72
N GLY A 68 -8.39 8.78 -4.53
CA GLY A 68 -8.11 7.90 -3.40
C GLY A 68 -9.30 7.03 -3.02
N TRP A 69 -10.48 7.64 -2.87
CA TRP A 69 -11.72 6.89 -2.61
C TRP A 69 -12.11 5.94 -3.74
N SER A 70 -11.81 6.28 -5.00
CA SER A 70 -12.04 5.40 -6.15
C SER A 70 -11.17 4.12 -6.08
N PHE A 71 -9.89 4.24 -5.70
CA PHE A 71 -9.03 3.08 -5.48
C PHE A 71 -9.45 2.27 -4.25
N PHE A 72 -9.80 2.94 -3.16
CA PHE A 72 -10.28 2.29 -1.94
C PHE A 72 -11.50 1.40 -2.20
N LYS A 73 -12.52 1.92 -2.89
CA LYS A 73 -13.73 1.17 -3.23
C LYS A 73 -13.48 -0.08 -4.10
N ARG A 74 -12.37 -0.11 -4.85
CA ARG A 74 -11.97 -1.24 -5.71
C ARG A 74 -11.04 -2.23 -5.01
N GLY A 75 -10.73 -2.01 -3.73
CA GLY A 75 -9.83 -2.86 -2.94
C GLY A 75 -8.35 -2.58 -3.17
N ASP A 76 -7.97 -1.58 -3.97
CA ASP A 76 -6.58 -1.19 -4.15
C ASP A 76 -6.14 -0.21 -3.06
N ILE A 77 -5.90 -0.79 -1.88
CA ILE A 77 -5.59 -0.03 -0.66
C ILE A 77 -4.26 0.70 -0.77
N GLY A 78 -3.24 0.07 -1.38
CA GLY A 78 -1.90 0.68 -1.52
C GLY A 78 -1.95 1.94 -2.38
N THR A 79 -2.65 1.90 -3.51
CA THR A 79 -2.83 3.09 -4.34
C THR A 79 -3.71 4.14 -3.67
N ALA A 80 -4.76 3.74 -2.95
CA ALA A 80 -5.61 4.67 -2.20
C ALA A 80 -4.78 5.47 -1.17
N ILE A 81 -3.96 4.81 -0.34
CA ILE A 81 -3.08 5.46 0.63
C ILE A 81 -2.17 6.48 -0.04
N LYS A 82 -1.55 6.12 -1.17
CA LYS A 82 -0.67 7.03 -1.91
C LYS A 82 -1.38 8.31 -2.36
N ARG A 83 -2.65 8.23 -2.76
CA ARG A 83 -3.44 9.40 -3.17
C ARG A 83 -3.89 10.23 -1.98
N PHE A 84 -4.24 9.60 -0.87
CA PHE A 84 -4.52 10.33 0.37
C PHE A 84 -3.29 11.05 0.92
N ASN A 85 -2.09 10.48 0.78
CA ASN A 85 -0.85 11.14 1.16
C ASN A 85 -0.47 12.32 0.24
N GLN A 86 -1.04 12.37 -0.97
CA GLN A 86 -0.83 13.47 -1.92
C GLN A 86 -1.87 14.59 -1.79
N ALA A 87 -3.02 14.31 -1.16
CA ALA A 87 -4.05 15.31 -0.88
C ALA A 87 -3.60 16.16 0.33
#